data_AF-A0A2R6G268-F1
#
_entry.id   AF-A0A2R6G268-F1
#
_cell.length_a   1.000
_cell.length_b   1.000
_cell.length_c   1.000
_cell.angle_alpha   90.00
_cell.angle_beta   90.00
_cell.angle_gamma   90.00
#
_symmetry.space_group_name_H-M   'P 1'
#
loop_
_entity.id
_entity.type
_entity.pdbx_description
1 polymer ?
#
loop_
_entity_poly.entity_id
_entity_poly.type
_entity_poly.pdbx_seq_one_letter_code
_entity_poly.pdbx_strand_id
1 'polypeptide(L)' 'MTEKRQELVETIAAEETESISDLAERVGRDVSAVHRDLDRLFTYSLIVYDDGSRKIPRLKHEHVFVEPLV' A
#
# COMPACT_ATOMS: atom_id res chain seq x y z
N MET A 1 3.21 -12.68 4.33
CA MET A 1 3.42 -11.30 3.78
C MET A 1 4.93 -11.07 3.65
N THR A 2 5.40 -10.26 2.69
CA THR A 2 6.84 -9.90 2.58
C THR A 2 7.13 -8.60 3.32
N GLU A 3 8.34 -8.42 3.84
CA GLU A 3 8.78 -7.18 4.53
C GLU A 3 8.49 -5.92 3.70
N LYS A 4 8.82 -5.95 2.40
CA LYS A 4 8.52 -4.86 1.45
C LYS A 4 7.05 -4.50 1.30
N ARG A 5 6.12 -5.43 1.56
CA ARG A 5 4.67 -5.14 1.53
C ARG A 5 4.18 -4.65 2.87
N GLN A 6 4.79 -5.12 3.95
CA GLN A 6 4.53 -4.59 5.28
C GLN A 6 4.90 -3.11 5.37
N GLU A 7 6.08 -2.74 4.85
CA GLU A 7 6.53 -1.34 4.77
C GLU A 7 5.51 -0.45 4.03
N LEU A 8 4.92 -0.93 2.92
CA LEU A 8 3.87 -0.19 2.22
C LEU A 8 2.61 0.00 3.07
N VAL A 9 2.17 -1.04 3.79
CA VAL A 9 1.00 -0.96 4.68
C VAL A 9 1.27 0.01 5.82
N GLU A 10 2.44 -0.06 6.45
CA GLU A 10 2.85 0.83 7.54
C GLU A 10 2.95 2.29 7.06
N THR A 11 3.53 2.53 5.88
CA THR A 11 3.63 3.88 5.30
C THR A 11 2.27 4.47 4.97
N ILE A 12 1.36 3.68 4.37
CA ILE A 12 -0.02 4.11 4.09
C ILE A 12 -0.79 4.39 5.40
N ALA A 13 -0.48 3.66 6.48
CA ALA A 13 -1.10 3.86 7.80
C ALA A 13 -0.61 5.13 8.50
N ALA A 14 0.70 5.41 8.40
CA ALA A 14 1.36 6.47 9.13
C ALA A 14 1.25 7.83 8.44
N GLU A 15 1.14 7.84 7.11
CA GLU A 15 1.28 9.06 6.31
C GLU A 15 0.18 9.23 5.26
N GLU A 16 -0.20 10.48 5.00
CA GLU A 16 -1.08 10.80 3.87
C GLU A 16 -0.32 10.67 2.55
N THR A 17 -0.57 9.57 1.84
CA THR A 17 -0.11 9.35 0.47
C THR A 17 -1.03 10.06 -0.52
N GLU A 18 -0.46 10.74 -1.52
CA GLU A 18 -1.22 11.47 -2.55
C GLU A 18 -1.32 10.73 -3.89
N SER A 19 -0.47 9.72 -4.11
CA SER A 19 -0.47 8.87 -5.30
C SER A 19 0.44 7.65 -5.12
N ILE A 20 0.36 6.69 -6.04
CA ILE A 20 1.32 5.56 -6.08
C ILE A 20 2.78 6.05 -6.25
N SER A 21 3.01 7.09 -7.04
CA SER A 21 4.37 7.61 -7.26
C SER A 21 4.94 8.30 -6.02
N ASP A 22 4.11 9.07 -5.30
CA ASP A 22 4.47 9.68 -4.02
C ASP A 22 4.82 8.60 -2.98
N LEU A 23 3.99 7.55 -2.88
CA LEU A 23 4.31 6.41 -2.00
C LEU A 23 5.65 5.77 -2.36
N ALA A 24 5.92 5.59 -3.65
CA ALA A 24 7.15 4.98 -4.13
C ALA A 24 8.39 5.81 -3.79
N GLU A 25 8.30 7.14 -3.88
CA GLU A 25 9.35 8.07 -3.46
C GLU A 25 9.62 7.94 -1.96
N ARG A 26 8.57 7.90 -1.12
CA ARG A 26 8.68 7.79 0.34
C ARG A 26 9.38 6.52 0.80
N VAL A 27 9.02 5.38 0.20
CA VAL A 27 9.67 4.09 0.52
C VAL A 27 10.96 3.86 -0.28
N GLY A 28 11.39 4.82 -1.10
CA GLY A 28 12.64 4.75 -1.88
C GLY A 28 12.67 3.60 -2.90
N ARG A 29 11.55 3.34 -3.59
CA ARG A 29 11.41 2.19 -4.51
C ARG A 29 10.88 2.59 -5.89
N ASP A 30 11.15 1.76 -6.88
CA ASP A 30 10.56 1.92 -8.21
C ASP A 30 9.03 1.86 -8.19
N VAL A 31 8.38 2.81 -8.85
CA VAL A 31 6.92 2.90 -8.97
C VAL A 31 6.31 1.60 -9.49
N SER A 32 6.95 0.95 -10.47
CA SER A 32 6.45 -0.31 -11.03
C SER A 32 6.48 -1.46 -10.03
N ALA A 33 7.47 -1.48 -9.12
CA ALA A 33 7.56 -2.48 -8.07
C ALA A 33 6.50 -2.23 -6.98
N VAL A 34 6.28 -0.97 -6.63
CA VAL A 34 5.23 -0.56 -5.70
C VAL A 34 3.85 -0.92 -6.26
N HIS A 35 3.56 -0.60 -7.52
CA HIS A 35 2.29 -0.95 -8.15
C HIS A 35 1.99 -2.45 -8.07
N ARG A 36 2.98 -3.31 -8.40
CA ARG A 36 2.80 -4.77 -8.32
C ARG A 36 2.48 -5.26 -6.91
N ASP A 37 3.09 -4.65 -5.90
CA ASP A 37 2.83 -5.00 -4.51
C ASP A 37 1.48 -4.47 -4.04
N LEU A 38 1.09 -3.25 -4.44
CA LEU A 38 -0.24 -2.69 -4.16
C LEU A 38 -1.35 -3.51 -4.82
N ASP A 39 -1.16 -4.01 -6.04
CA ASP A 39 -2.13 -4.91 -6.69
C ASP A 39 -2.37 -6.19 -5.87
N ARG A 40 -1.31 -6.74 -5.27
CA ARG A 40 -1.44 -7.88 -4.34
C ARG A 40 -2.17 -7.49 -3.06
N LEU A 41 -1.83 -6.34 -2.47
CA LEU A 41 -2.49 -5.86 -1.25
C LEU A 41 -3.99 -5.58 -1.49
N PHE A 42 -4.34 -5.04 -2.65
CA PHE A 42 -5.72 -4.84 -3.08
C PHE A 42 -6.45 -6.18 -3.27
N THR A 43 -5.80 -7.15 -3.92
CA THR A 43 -6.34 -8.51 -4.09
C THR A 43 -6.63 -9.18 -2.74
N TYR A 44 -5.77 -8.93 -1.74
CA TYR A 44 -5.98 -9.42 -0.37
C TYR A 44 -6.94 -8.55 0.45
N SER A 45 -7.61 -7.56 -0.15
CA SER A 45 -8.51 -6.64 0.54
C SER A 45 -7.87 -5.88 1.71
N LEU A 46 -6.56 -5.66 1.67
CA LEU A 46 -5.86 -4.87 2.70
C LEU A 46 -5.93 -3.38 2.41
N ILE A 47 -5.95 -3.02 1.12
CA ILE A 47 -6.09 -1.65 0.66
C ILE A 47 -7.26 -1.49 -0.30
N VAL A 48 -7.71 -0.25 -0.43
CA VAL A 48 -8.60 0.23 -1.49
C VAL A 48 -7.92 1.39 -2.22
N TYR A 49 -8.40 1.72 -3.40
CA TYR A 49 -8.02 2.96 -4.07
C TYR A 49 -9.16 3.96 -3.92
N ASP A 50 -8.81 5.21 -3.63
CA ASP A 50 -9.77 6.31 -3.65
C ASP A 50 -10.23 6.60 -5.09
N ASP A 51 -11.52 6.89 -5.28
CA ASP A 51 -12.17 7.13 -6.60
C ASP A 51 -11.95 8.59 -7.08
N GLY A 52 -10.76 9.11 -6.83
CA GLY A 52 -10.32 10.43 -7.30
C GLY A 52 -9.76 10.42 -8.71
N SER A 53 -9.26 11.57 -9.16
CA SER A 53 -8.55 11.70 -10.44
C SER A 53 -7.22 10.93 -10.49
N ARG A 54 -6.73 10.47 -9.33
CA ARG A 54 -5.50 9.69 -9.17
C ARG A 54 -5.81 8.45 -8.34
N LYS A 55 -5.10 7.35 -8.61
CA LYS A 55 -5.13 6.16 -7.75
C LYS A 55 -4.38 6.46 -6.45
N ILE A 56 -5.11 6.67 -5.37
CA ILE A 56 -4.56 6.89 -4.04
C ILE A 56 -4.82 5.64 -3.21
N PRO A 57 -3.79 4.87 -2.82
CA PRO A 57 -3.98 3.71 -1.96
C PRO A 57 -4.34 4.15 -0.54
N ARG A 58 -5.36 3.52 0.04
CA ARG A 58 -5.81 3.71 1.43
C ARG A 58 -6.00 2.35 2.09
N LEU A 59 -5.81 2.26 3.41
CA LEU A 59 -6.16 1.04 4.13
C LEU A 59 -7.67 0.81 4.05
N LYS A 60 -8.09 -0.44 3.80
CA LYS A 60 -9.51 -0.80 3.79
C LYS A 60 -10.11 -0.78 5.21
N HIS A 61 -9.28 -1.10 6.20
CA HIS A 61 -9.64 -1.15 7.60
C HIS A 61 -8.61 -0.37 8.41
N GLU A 62 -9.06 0.39 9.40
CA GLU A 62 -8.20 1.19 10.28
C GLU A 62 -7.20 0.32 11.06
N HIS A 63 -7.56 -0.93 11.33
CA HIS A 63 -6.70 -1.95 11.93
C HIS A 63 -6.49 -3.11 10.95
N VAL A 64 -5.32 -3.15 10.33
CA VAL A 64 -4.88 -4.31 9.53
C VAL A 64 -4.10 -5.26 10.44
N PHE A 65 -4.73 -6.32 10.93
CA PHE A 65 -4.02 -7.44 11.55
C PHE A 65 -3.38 -8.27 10.44
N VAL A 66 -2.05 -8.18 10.27
CA VAL A 66 -1.35 -9.12 9.39
C VAL A 66 -0.81 -10.28 10.19
N GLU A 67 -1.47 -11.43 10.08
CA GLU A 67 -0.89 -12.69 10.54
C GLU A 67 0.04 -13.25 9.45
N PRO A 68 1.33 -13.52 9.75
CA PRO A 68 2.18 -14.25 8.84
C PRO A 68 1.68 -15.68 8.73
N LEU A 69 1.26 -16.08 7.53
CA LEU A 69 1.09 -17.50 7.20
C LEU A 69 2.49 -18.12 7.16
N VAL A 70 2.79 -18.97 8.15
CA VAL A 70 4.01 -19.79 8.28
C VAL A 70 4.08 -20.87 7.21
#